data_AF-A0A661HS60-F1
#
_entry.id   AF-A0A661HS60-F1
#
_cell.length_a   1.000
_cell.length_b   1.000
_cell.length_c   1.000
_cell.angle_alpha   90.00
_cell.angle_beta   90.00
_cell.angle_gamma   90.00
#
_symmetry.space_group_name_H-M   'P 1'
#
loop_
_entity.id
_entity.type
_entity.pdbx_description
1 polymer ?
#
loop_
_entity_poly.entity_id
_entity_poly.type
_entity_poly.pdbx_seq_one_letter_code
_entity_poly.pdbx_strand_id
1 'polypeptide(L)' 'MKINKVFTNVITLSIITSSTMYTTSLIFPYATPGENTYQNMSITELQKKVENLSQNGNLPFDMGLELLKRWTQKS' A
#
# COMPACT_ATOMS: atom_id res chain seq x y z
N MET A 1 26.25 10.02 36.11
CA MET A 1 26.00 8.98 35.09
C MET A 1 26.15 9.63 33.72
N LYS A 2 27.23 9.31 32.97
CA LYS A 2 27.45 9.88 31.63
C LYS A 2 26.58 9.12 30.64
N ILE A 3 25.60 9.79 30.05
CA ILE A 3 24.76 9.21 29.00
C ILE A 3 25.65 9.01 27.77
N ASN A 4 25.64 7.78 27.23
CA ASN A 4 26.46 7.42 26.08
C ASN A 4 25.95 8.14 24.83
N LYS A 5 26.79 8.97 24.21
CA LYS A 5 26.46 9.78 23.03
C LYS A 5 25.91 8.94 21.87
N VAL A 6 26.36 7.69 21.74
CA VAL A 6 25.88 6.74 20.72
C VAL A 6 24.42 6.35 20.98
N PHE A 7 24.04 6.14 22.24
CA PHE A 7 22.68 5.75 22.63
C PHE A 7 21.68 6.88 22.34
N THR A 8 22.06 8.13 22.61
CA THR A 8 21.22 9.29 22.27
C THR A 8 20.98 9.39 20.76
N ASN A 9 22.01 9.17 19.94
CA ASN A 9 21.88 9.24 18.48
C ASN A 9 20.94 8.18 17.90
N VAL A 10 20.99 6.95 18.43
CA VAL A 10 20.09 5.86 18.00
C VAL A 10 18.63 6.21 18.31
N ILE A 11 18.35 6.74 19.50
CA ILE A 11 16.99 7.14 19.87
C ILE A 11 16.48 8.26 18.96
N THR A 12 17.29 9.29 18.70
CA THR A 12 16.88 10.39 17.82
C THR A 12 16.61 9.94 16.39
N LEU A 13 17.41 9.00 15.86
CA LEU A 13 17.21 8.49 14.51
C LEU A 13 15.91 7.68 14.39
N SER A 14 15.59 6.88 15.42
CA SER A 14 14.34 6.11 15.46
C SER A 14 13.11 7.00 15.49
N ILE A 15 13.13 8.10 16.26
CA ILE A 15 12.00 9.04 16.35
C ILE A 15 11.78 9.73 15.00
N ILE A 16 12.86 10.23 14.36
CA ILE A 16 12.77 10.90 13.05
C ILE A 16 12.22 9.94 11.99
N THR A 17 12.72 8.70 11.94
CA THR A 17 12.29 7.70 10.95
C THR A 17 10.79 7.41 11.07
N SER A 18 10.30 7.16 12.28
CA SER A 18 8.87 6.94 12.52
C SER A 18 8.02 8.15 12.13
N SER A 19 8.43 9.36 12.50
CA SER A 19 7.71 10.59 12.13
C SER A 19 7.65 10.79 10.61
N THR A 20 8.75 10.53 9.89
CA THR A 20 8.77 10.65 8.44
C THR A 20 7.87 9.64 7.73
N MET A 21 7.75 8.40 8.24
CA MET A 21 6.83 7.38 7.70
C MET A 21 5.36 7.80 7.80
N TYR A 22 4.96 8.39 8.93
CA TYR A 22 3.59 8.91 9.09
C TYR A 22 3.31 10.13 8.20
N THR A 23 4.30 10.99 7.97
CA THR A 23 4.11 12.13 7.05
C THR A 23 4.11 11.69 5.59
N THR A 24 4.90 10.67 5.21
CA THR A 24 4.90 10.17 3.83
C THR A 24 3.60 9.45 3.49
N SER A 25 2.97 8.74 4.43
CA SER A 25 1.64 8.14 4.20
C SER A 25 0.52 9.16 4.04
N LEU A 26 0.70 10.40 4.56
CA LEU A 26 -0.27 11.49 4.43
C LEU A 26 0.00 12.41 3.23
N ILE A 27 1.28 12.63 2.86
CA ILE A 27 1.68 13.51 1.74
C ILE A 27 1.67 12.75 0.42
N PHE A 28 1.97 11.46 0.45
CA PHE A 28 1.67 10.52 -0.62
C PHE A 28 0.52 9.64 -0.13
N PRO A 29 -0.74 10.15 -0.10
CA PRO A 29 -1.83 9.20 -0.28
C PRO A 29 -1.45 8.50 -1.58
N TYR A 30 -1.34 7.18 -1.55
CA TYR A 30 -1.09 6.39 -2.73
C TYR A 30 -2.05 6.90 -3.81
N ALA A 31 -1.57 7.79 -4.68
CA ALA A 31 -2.29 8.25 -5.83
C ALA A 31 -2.20 7.02 -6.71
N THR A 32 -3.11 6.09 -6.46
CA THR A 32 -3.20 4.79 -7.09
C THR A 32 -3.25 5.09 -8.58
N PRO A 33 -2.17 4.83 -9.33
CA PRO A 33 -2.15 5.12 -10.76
C PRO A 33 -3.22 4.30 -11.51
N GLY A 34 -3.86 3.33 -10.83
CA GLY A 34 -4.90 2.47 -11.35
C GLY A 34 -6.35 2.86 -11.04
N GLU A 35 -6.65 3.97 -10.34
CA GLU A 35 -8.04 4.21 -9.89
C GLU A 35 -9.06 4.25 -11.04
N ASN A 36 -8.67 4.67 -12.25
CA ASN A 36 -9.56 4.68 -13.42
C ASN A 36 -9.48 3.42 -14.31
N THR A 37 -8.43 2.60 -14.20
CA THR A 37 -8.17 1.53 -15.18
C THR A 37 -9.13 0.36 -15.02
N TYR A 38 -9.58 0.11 -13.78
CA TYR A 38 -10.42 -1.06 -13.45
C TYR A 38 -11.81 -0.67 -12.92
N GLN A 39 -12.09 0.62 -12.70
CA GLN A 39 -13.39 1.10 -12.21
C GLN A 39 -14.56 0.71 -13.11
N ASN A 40 -14.35 0.66 -14.42
CA ASN A 40 -15.39 0.31 -15.38
C ASN A 40 -15.65 -1.21 -15.51
N MET A 41 -14.84 -2.07 -14.88
CA MET A 41 -15.11 -3.52 -14.84
C MET A 41 -16.08 -3.86 -13.72
N SER A 42 -16.97 -4.81 -13.95
CA SER A 42 -17.75 -5.42 -12.88
C SER A 42 -16.86 -6.24 -11.92
N ILE A 43 -17.35 -6.53 -10.71
CA ILE A 43 -16.62 -7.35 -9.73
C ILE A 43 -16.28 -8.73 -10.33
N THR A 44 -17.21 -9.34 -11.07
CA THR A 44 -17.05 -10.67 -11.67
C THR A 44 -15.98 -10.67 -12.77
N GLU A 45 -15.95 -9.63 -13.60
CA GLU A 45 -14.91 -9.46 -14.63
C GLU A 45 -13.54 -9.24 -13.98
N LEU A 46 -13.48 -8.43 -12.92
CA LEU A 46 -12.26 -8.17 -12.17
C LEU A 46 -11.71 -9.46 -11.54
N GLN A 47 -12.57 -10.26 -10.89
CA GLN A 47 -12.20 -11.56 -10.32
C GLN A 47 -11.61 -12.50 -11.38
N LYS A 48 -12.30 -12.67 -12.51
CA LYS A 48 -11.84 -13.53 -13.61
C LYS A 48 -10.49 -13.09 -14.17
N LYS A 49 -10.27 -11.76 -14.25
CA LYS A 49 -9.02 -11.19 -14.75
C LYS A 49 -7.87 -11.40 -13.76
N VAL A 50 -8.13 -11.24 -12.47
CA VAL A 50 -7.18 -11.53 -11.38
C VAL A 50 -6.79 -13.01 -11.39
N GLU A 51 -7.75 -13.93 -11.52
CA GLU A 51 -7.48 -15.38 -11.59
C GLU A 51 -6.57 -15.73 -12.77
N ASN A 52 -6.90 -15.24 -13.96
CA ASN A 52 -6.11 -15.49 -15.17
C ASN A 52 -4.67 -14.92 -15.03
N LEU A 53 -4.52 -13.70 -14.54
CA LEU A 53 -3.20 -13.08 -14.39
C LEU A 53 -2.38 -13.70 -13.25
N SER A 54 -3.03 -14.20 -12.21
CA SER A 54 -2.38 -14.93 -11.11
C SER A 54 -1.77 -16.25 -11.57
N GLN A 55 -2.48 -16.99 -12.44
CA GLN A 55 -1.96 -18.23 -13.04
C GLN A 55 -0.71 -17.97 -13.90
N ASN A 56 -0.65 -16.80 -14.53
CA ASN A 56 0.46 -16.38 -15.39
C ASN A 56 1.56 -15.63 -14.63
N GLY A 57 1.43 -15.42 -13.31
CA GLY A 57 2.39 -14.67 -12.49
C GLY A 57 2.47 -13.17 -12.81
N ASN A 58 1.55 -12.64 -13.61
CA ASN A 58 1.55 -11.27 -14.14
C ASN A 58 0.45 -10.41 -13.53
N LEU A 59 0.03 -10.70 -12.29
CA LEU A 59 -1.02 -9.94 -11.62
C LEU A 59 -0.51 -8.55 -11.21
N PRO A 60 -1.06 -7.46 -11.77
CA PRO A 60 -0.72 -6.11 -11.33
C PRO A 60 -1.23 -5.88 -9.91
N PHE A 61 -0.38 -5.34 -9.04
CA PHE A 61 -0.70 -5.08 -7.64
C PHE A 61 -1.97 -4.21 -7.49
N ASP A 62 -2.11 -3.17 -8.31
CA ASP A 62 -3.27 -2.27 -8.31
C ASP A 62 -4.59 -3.01 -8.60
N MET A 63 -4.56 -4.06 -9.42
CA MET A 63 -5.74 -4.86 -9.74
C MET A 63 -6.18 -5.72 -8.54
N GLY A 64 -5.22 -6.30 -7.82
CA GLY A 64 -5.49 -7.05 -6.59
C GLY A 64 -6.03 -6.16 -5.47
N LEU A 65 -5.46 -4.95 -5.32
CA LEU A 65 -5.97 -3.95 -4.38
C LEU A 65 -7.39 -3.50 -4.71
N GLU A 66 -7.70 -3.25 -5.97
CA GLU A 66 -9.05 -2.86 -6.40
C GLU A 66 -10.08 -3.96 -6.10
N LEU A 67 -9.72 -5.24 -6.30
CA LEU A 67 -10.61 -6.35 -5.95
C LEU A 67 -10.86 -6.42 -4.44
N LEU A 68 -9.80 -6.26 -3.64
CA LEU A 68 -9.87 -6.28 -2.18
C LEU A 68 -10.74 -5.13 -1.64
N LYS A 69 -10.54 -3.91 -2.16
CA LYS A 69 -11.34 -2.70 -1.86
C LYS A 69 -12.83 -2.97 -2.05
N ARG A 70 -13.22 -3.53 -3.20
CA ARG A 70 -14.64 -3.81 -3.52
C ARG A 70 -15.24 -4.92 -2.68
N TRP A 71 -14.45 -5.93 -2.30
CA TRP A 71 -14.90 -6.96 -1.36
C TRP A 71 -15.17 -6.38 0.03
N THR A 72 -14.29 -5.52 0.53
CA THR A 72 -14.48 -4.87 1.84
C THR A 72 -15.63 -3.87 1.87
N GLN A 73 -16.00 -3.26 0.74
CA GLN A 73 -17.17 -2.37 0.65
C GLN A 73 -18.51 -3.09 0.58
N LYS A 74 -18.51 -4.39 0.23
CA LYS A 74 -19.72 -5.22 0.15
C LYS A 74 -19.98 -6.05 1.43
N SER A 75 -19.01 -6.12 2.34
CA SER A 75 -19.11 -6.80 3.64
C SER A 75 -19.69 -5.89 4.70
#